data_AF-A0AAU3KYG9-F1
#
_entry.id   AF-A0AAU3KYG9-F1
#
_cell.length_a   1.000
_cell.length_b   1.000
_cell.length_c   1.000
_cell.angle_alpha   90.00
_cell.angle_beta   90.00
_cell.angle_gamma   90.00
#
_symmetry.space_group_name_H-M   'P 1'
#
loop_
_entity.id
_entity.type
_entity.pdbx_description
1 polymer ?
#
loop_
_entity_poly.entity_id
_entity_poly.type
_entity_poly.pdbx_seq_one_letter_code
_entity_poly.pdbx_strand_id
1 'polypeptide(L)'
;MKRWKGSITRTAAALGLFAASCAGVLLAPTASAQPAGADAAINAHYDEKGGASSPLGQKVGGVYAFGSDGAAQDYSGGKIVYSPETGAKVMYGAILDKYLALGGADAGIGYPTNDESDAPVAGTARFSEFSAADGATIEWNPQNGAWLVRGPIRTAWSHLHATDGVLGAPASDTTLANGVYSQTFRGQNGTPVDIRWSQADGFVTVPPEIAAQLSGLDVSAPGAPPGASVATPEQSSGTAADTSSGGSDNKKWWALPIGLVIAAAAGGLAAMVTRGGRGGGSGTPKPASTGMPAAKAPAMAGAGAMGGGASAMSAGAMTGTAHGSHLATPRERERGFSWA
;
A
#
# COMPACT_ATOMS: atom_id res chain seq x y z
N MET A 1 69.06 33.74 -50.97
CA MET A 1 68.59 35.13 -51.22
C MET A 1 67.44 35.09 -52.23
N LYS A 2 66.49 36.07 -52.18
CA LYS A 2 65.35 36.30 -53.12
C LYS A 2 64.31 35.15 -53.14
N ARG A 3 63.08 35.29 -52.62
CA ARG A 3 61.95 36.23 -52.87
C ARG A 3 61.29 36.11 -54.26
N TRP A 4 60.36 35.15 -54.35
CA TRP A 4 58.97 35.21 -54.86
C TRP A 4 58.53 36.35 -55.81
N LYS A 5 57.90 35.96 -56.94
CA LYS A 5 56.73 36.55 -57.64
C LYS A 5 56.26 35.49 -58.65
N GLY A 6 55.06 34.91 -58.54
CA GLY A 6 53.80 35.36 -59.17
C GLY A 6 53.42 34.39 -60.31
N SER A 7 52.17 34.19 -60.78
CA SER A 7 50.85 34.74 -60.41
C SER A 7 49.72 33.88 -61.03
N ILE A 8 48.51 33.93 -60.45
CA ILE A 8 47.19 33.79 -61.11
C ILE A 8 46.75 32.43 -61.70
N THR A 9 45.88 31.76 -60.94
CA THR A 9 44.51 31.30 -61.30
C THR A 9 44.22 30.65 -62.67
N ARG A 10 43.69 29.42 -62.63
CA ARG A 10 42.55 28.99 -63.47
C ARG A 10 41.73 27.88 -62.80
N THR A 11 40.40 28.02 -62.88
CA THR A 11 39.39 27.21 -62.19
C THR A 11 38.81 26.10 -63.09
N ALA A 12 38.75 24.87 -62.59
CA ALA A 12 37.77 23.82 -62.91
C ALA A 12 37.92 22.74 -61.81
N ALA A 13 37.00 22.52 -60.87
CA ALA A 13 35.60 22.09 -61.02
C ALA A 13 35.44 20.70 -61.67
N ALA A 14 35.42 19.64 -60.85
CA ALA A 14 34.31 18.65 -60.82
C ALA A 14 34.57 17.49 -59.82
N LEU A 15 33.61 17.28 -58.91
CA LEU A 15 33.13 15.97 -58.44
C LEU A 15 34.17 14.91 -57.97
N GLY A 16 34.79 15.17 -56.81
CA GLY A 16 35.27 14.09 -55.95
C GLY A 16 34.10 13.53 -55.11
N LEU A 17 33.74 12.26 -55.33
CA LEU A 17 32.62 11.59 -54.66
C LEU A 17 32.94 11.28 -53.19
N PHE A 18 32.75 12.23 -52.27
CA PHE A 18 32.87 11.98 -50.84
C PHE A 18 31.66 11.17 -50.33
N ALA A 19 31.81 9.85 -50.32
CA ALA A 19 30.94 8.96 -49.56
C ALA A 19 31.18 9.17 -48.06
N ALA A 20 30.54 10.18 -47.48
CA ALA A 20 30.54 10.41 -46.04
C ALA A 20 29.77 9.27 -45.35
N SER A 21 30.50 8.26 -44.88
CA SER A 21 29.96 7.19 -44.05
C SER A 21 29.65 7.73 -42.64
N CYS A 22 28.58 8.50 -42.53
CA CYS A 22 27.94 8.75 -41.24
C CYS A 22 27.33 7.43 -40.76
N ALA A 23 28.15 6.61 -40.09
CA ALA A 23 27.69 5.53 -39.26
C ALA A 23 26.94 6.14 -38.07
N GLY A 24 25.69 6.56 -38.32
CA GLY A 24 24.77 6.96 -37.29
C GLY A 24 24.56 5.75 -36.40
N VAL A 25 25.16 5.77 -35.20
CA VAL A 25 24.80 4.84 -34.14
C VAL A 25 23.35 5.15 -33.80
N LEU A 26 22.45 4.39 -34.42
CA LEU A 26 21.07 4.29 -33.98
C LEU A 26 21.12 3.68 -32.59
N LEU A 27 21.16 4.56 -31.58
CA LEU A 27 20.71 4.23 -30.22
C LEU A 27 19.22 3.91 -30.35
N ALA A 28 18.92 2.70 -30.78
CA ALA A 28 17.59 2.14 -30.71
C ALA A 28 17.16 2.25 -29.24
N PRO A 29 15.97 2.80 -28.94
CA PRO A 29 15.47 2.76 -27.58
C PRO A 29 15.40 1.29 -27.18
N THR A 30 16.17 0.90 -26.18
CA THR A 30 16.07 -0.43 -25.58
C THR A 30 14.71 -0.51 -24.89
N ALA A 31 13.71 -0.98 -25.61
CA ALA A 31 12.48 -1.44 -25.02
C ALA A 31 12.85 -2.56 -24.04
N SER A 32 12.76 -2.29 -22.73
CA SER A 32 12.98 -3.29 -21.70
C SER A 32 11.92 -4.38 -21.88
N ALA A 33 12.33 -5.51 -22.43
CA ALA A 33 11.46 -6.66 -22.56
C ALA A 33 11.18 -7.21 -21.16
N GLN A 34 9.90 -7.41 -20.83
CA GLN A 34 9.51 -8.06 -19.59
C GLN A 34 10.03 -9.51 -19.55
N PRO A 35 10.31 -10.05 -18.34
CA PRO A 35 10.63 -11.46 -18.18
C PRO A 35 9.55 -12.36 -18.77
N ALA A 36 9.97 -13.43 -19.45
CA ALA A 36 9.07 -14.32 -20.18
C ALA A 36 8.07 -15.02 -19.23
N GLY A 37 6.79 -15.01 -19.59
CA GLY A 37 5.71 -15.61 -18.80
C GLY A 37 5.22 -14.78 -17.61
N ALA A 38 5.76 -13.58 -17.40
CA ALA A 38 5.30 -12.68 -16.34
C ALA A 38 3.84 -12.25 -16.50
N ASP A 39 3.39 -12.07 -17.75
CA ASP A 39 1.99 -11.81 -18.08
C ASP A 39 1.08 -12.98 -17.66
N ALA A 40 1.49 -14.22 -17.95
CA ALA A 40 0.76 -15.42 -17.55
C ALA A 40 0.72 -15.57 -16.02
N ALA A 41 1.84 -15.35 -15.34
CA ALA A 41 1.94 -15.42 -13.88
C ALA A 41 1.07 -14.35 -13.19
N ILE A 42 1.12 -13.11 -13.66
CA ILE A 42 0.31 -12.00 -13.14
C ILE A 42 -1.19 -12.25 -13.38
N ASN A 43 -1.57 -12.75 -14.56
CA ASN A 43 -2.96 -13.07 -14.87
C ASN A 43 -3.47 -14.22 -13.99
N ALA A 44 -2.70 -15.30 -13.83
CA ALA A 44 -3.05 -16.43 -12.97
C ALA A 44 -3.23 -16.00 -11.50
N HIS A 45 -2.34 -15.14 -10.98
CA HIS A 45 -2.43 -14.63 -9.61
C HIS A 45 -3.63 -13.70 -9.41
N TYR A 46 -3.93 -12.84 -10.40
CA TYR A 46 -5.13 -12.01 -10.39
C TYR A 46 -6.42 -12.85 -10.34
N ASP A 47 -6.49 -13.91 -11.15
CA ASP A 47 -7.65 -14.80 -11.17
C ASP A 47 -7.75 -15.60 -9.85
N GLU A 48 -6.63 -16.02 -9.25
CA GLU A 48 -6.58 -16.65 -7.92
C GLU A 48 -7.17 -15.75 -6.83
N LYS A 49 -6.88 -14.43 -6.85
CA LYS A 49 -7.45 -13.48 -5.88
C LYS A 49 -8.93 -13.14 -6.13
N GLY A 50 -9.55 -13.71 -7.17
CA GLY A 50 -10.96 -13.46 -7.54
C GLY A 50 -11.15 -12.37 -8.61
N GLY A 51 -10.08 -11.98 -9.29
CA GLY A 51 -10.09 -11.07 -10.43
C GLY A 51 -10.77 -9.73 -10.14
N ALA A 52 -11.69 -9.33 -11.01
CA ALA A 52 -12.37 -8.04 -10.94
C ALA A 52 -13.32 -7.88 -9.73
N SER A 53 -13.67 -8.99 -9.06
CA SER A 53 -14.49 -8.99 -7.84
C SER A 53 -13.64 -8.88 -6.55
N SER A 54 -12.32 -8.93 -6.68
CA SER A 54 -11.37 -8.77 -5.57
C SER A 54 -11.12 -7.29 -5.23
N PRO A 55 -10.46 -6.98 -4.10
CA PRO A 55 -10.01 -5.62 -3.78
C PRO A 55 -9.09 -4.96 -4.82
N LEU A 56 -8.49 -5.71 -5.76
CA LEU A 56 -7.77 -5.12 -6.90
C LEU A 56 -8.71 -4.38 -7.86
N GLY A 57 -9.92 -4.90 -8.05
CA GLY A 57 -10.86 -4.42 -9.06
C GLY A 57 -10.30 -4.56 -10.49
N GLN A 58 -10.57 -3.58 -11.35
CA GLN A 58 -10.30 -3.64 -12.78
C GLN A 58 -8.81 -3.47 -13.12
N LYS A 59 -8.35 -4.13 -14.18
CA LYS A 59 -7.03 -3.92 -14.80
C LYS A 59 -6.90 -2.49 -15.32
N VAL A 60 -5.78 -1.83 -15.02
CA VAL A 60 -5.43 -0.49 -15.48
C VAL A 60 -4.21 -0.60 -16.38
N GLY A 61 -4.40 -0.46 -17.68
CA GLY A 61 -3.33 -0.66 -18.67
C GLY A 61 -2.97 -2.14 -18.89
N GLY A 62 -1.82 -2.36 -19.51
CA GLY A 62 -1.23 -3.67 -19.74
C GLY A 62 0.07 -3.86 -18.97
N VAL A 63 0.44 -5.12 -18.76
CA VAL A 63 1.62 -5.50 -17.97
C VAL A 63 2.86 -4.83 -18.57
N TYR A 64 3.70 -4.23 -17.73
CA TYR A 64 4.87 -3.45 -18.14
C TYR A 64 6.13 -3.86 -17.33
N ALA A 65 7.32 -3.51 -17.82
CA ALA A 65 8.59 -3.82 -17.13
C ALA A 65 8.72 -3.04 -15.81
N PHE A 66 9.15 -3.70 -14.73
CA PHE A 66 9.23 -3.11 -13.40
C PHE A 66 10.47 -3.61 -12.65
N GLY A 67 11.39 -2.71 -12.32
CA GLY A 67 12.75 -3.05 -11.90
C GLY A 67 13.60 -3.62 -13.03
N SER A 68 14.79 -4.10 -12.70
CA SER A 68 15.74 -4.69 -13.67
C SER A 68 15.21 -5.93 -14.40
N ASP A 69 14.59 -6.84 -13.66
CA ASP A 69 14.29 -8.22 -14.12
C ASP A 69 12.84 -8.64 -13.85
N GLY A 70 11.94 -7.67 -13.68
CA GLY A 70 10.56 -7.88 -13.24
C GLY A 70 9.52 -7.25 -14.14
N ALA A 71 8.26 -7.50 -13.79
CA ALA A 71 7.10 -6.90 -14.44
C ALA A 71 6.07 -6.48 -13.39
N ALA A 72 5.20 -5.55 -13.75
CA ALA A 72 4.06 -5.17 -12.92
C ALA A 72 2.81 -4.96 -13.77
N GLN A 73 1.65 -5.07 -13.13
CA GLN A 73 0.37 -4.69 -13.68
C GLN A 73 -0.39 -3.86 -12.66
N ASP A 74 -0.95 -2.76 -13.12
CA ASP A 74 -1.80 -1.89 -12.32
C ASP A 74 -3.25 -2.34 -12.33
N TYR A 75 -3.91 -2.12 -11.19
CA TYR A 75 -5.32 -2.37 -10.98
C TYR A 75 -5.93 -1.21 -10.18
N SER A 76 -7.24 -1.04 -10.25
CA SER A 76 -7.94 0.09 -9.62
C SER A 76 -7.75 0.23 -8.10
N GLY A 77 -7.41 -0.86 -7.39
CA GLY A 77 -7.19 -0.88 -5.95
C GLY A 77 -5.80 -1.37 -5.50
N GLY A 78 -4.88 -1.65 -6.42
CA GLY A 78 -3.56 -2.18 -6.07
C GLY A 78 -2.72 -2.55 -7.29
N LYS A 79 -1.60 -3.25 -7.05
CA LYS A 79 -0.64 -3.66 -8.07
C LYS A 79 -0.24 -5.12 -7.84
N ILE A 80 -0.13 -5.90 -8.91
CA ILE A 80 0.58 -7.18 -8.87
C ILE A 80 1.97 -6.94 -9.47
N VAL A 81 3.00 -7.32 -8.73
CA VAL A 81 4.41 -7.28 -9.14
C VAL A 81 4.91 -8.71 -9.29
N TYR A 82 5.69 -8.96 -10.33
CA TYR A 82 6.30 -10.26 -10.63
C TYR A 82 7.83 -10.11 -10.73
N SER A 83 8.54 -11.07 -10.17
CA SER A 83 9.92 -11.38 -10.54
C SER A 83 10.08 -12.90 -10.78
N PRO A 84 11.11 -13.34 -11.52
CA PRO A 84 11.41 -14.77 -11.66
C PRO A 84 11.70 -15.47 -10.34
N GLU A 85 12.27 -14.77 -9.35
CA GLU A 85 12.65 -15.32 -8.05
C GLU A 85 11.48 -15.42 -7.07
N THR A 86 10.65 -14.37 -7.01
CA THR A 86 9.55 -14.27 -6.03
C THR A 86 8.19 -14.64 -6.61
N GLY A 87 8.06 -14.77 -7.93
CA GLY A 87 6.80 -14.96 -8.63
C GLY A 87 5.90 -13.71 -8.56
N ALA A 88 4.62 -13.87 -8.93
CA ALA A 88 3.63 -12.80 -8.80
C ALA A 88 3.22 -12.63 -7.33
N LYS A 89 3.13 -11.38 -6.86
CA LYS A 89 2.68 -10.98 -5.52
C LYS A 89 1.86 -9.70 -5.57
N VAL A 90 0.86 -9.58 -4.71
CA VAL A 90 -0.08 -8.46 -4.68
C VAL A 90 0.16 -7.50 -3.50
N MET A 91 0.09 -6.21 -3.78
CA MET A 91 0.15 -5.12 -2.80
C MET A 91 -0.96 -4.09 -3.06
N TYR A 92 -1.40 -3.42 -1.99
CA TYR A 92 -2.52 -2.49 -1.96
C TYR A 92 -2.17 -1.19 -1.23
N GLY A 93 -2.94 -0.14 -1.51
CA GLY A 93 -2.99 1.11 -0.73
C GLY A 93 -1.65 1.62 -0.19
N ALA A 94 -1.61 1.91 1.12
CA ALA A 94 -0.48 2.59 1.75
C ALA A 94 0.85 1.81 1.73
N ILE A 95 0.82 0.47 1.68
CA ILE A 95 2.04 -0.35 1.56
C ILE A 95 2.59 -0.21 0.14
N LEU A 96 1.73 -0.33 -0.88
CA LEU A 96 2.09 -0.08 -2.26
C LEU A 96 2.60 1.36 -2.48
N ASP A 97 1.91 2.36 -1.92
CA ASP A 97 2.30 3.77 -2.02
C ASP A 97 3.68 4.00 -1.40
N LYS A 98 3.96 3.43 -0.22
CA LYS A 98 5.29 3.49 0.42
C LYS A 98 6.36 2.79 -0.44
N TYR A 99 6.07 1.59 -0.95
CA TYR A 99 6.98 0.84 -1.81
C TYR A 99 7.38 1.66 -3.05
N LEU A 100 6.41 2.27 -3.73
CA LEU A 100 6.66 3.13 -4.89
C LEU A 100 7.37 4.44 -4.52
N ALA A 101 7.03 5.06 -3.39
CA ALA A 101 7.69 6.28 -2.91
C ALA A 101 9.17 6.07 -2.52
N LEU A 102 9.54 4.86 -2.11
CA LEU A 102 10.94 4.45 -1.89
C LEU A 102 11.70 4.25 -3.20
N GLY A 103 11.01 4.05 -4.33
CA GLY A 103 11.57 3.76 -5.66
C GLY A 103 11.30 2.34 -6.18
N GLY A 104 10.45 1.56 -5.50
CA GLY A 104 10.07 0.21 -5.92
C GLY A 104 11.22 -0.79 -5.92
N ALA A 105 11.24 -1.68 -6.91
CA ALA A 105 12.24 -2.76 -7.00
C ALA A 105 13.69 -2.23 -7.13
N ASP A 106 13.88 -1.11 -7.82
CA ASP A 106 15.19 -0.50 -8.07
C ASP A 106 15.78 0.22 -6.84
N ALA A 107 14.98 0.46 -5.79
CA ALA A 107 15.43 1.10 -4.55
C ALA A 107 16.31 0.19 -3.65
N GLY A 108 16.76 -0.94 -4.17
CA GLY A 108 17.54 -1.95 -3.45
C GLY A 108 16.76 -2.68 -2.35
N ILE A 109 15.47 -2.38 -2.13
CA ILE A 109 14.58 -3.18 -1.26
C ILE A 109 14.08 -4.44 -1.96
N GLY A 110 14.18 -4.52 -3.30
CA GLY A 110 13.86 -5.71 -4.08
C GLY A 110 12.37 -5.89 -4.38
N TYR A 111 12.01 -7.11 -4.76
CA TYR A 111 10.66 -7.50 -5.15
C TYR A 111 9.88 -8.06 -3.96
N PRO A 112 8.54 -7.90 -3.91
CA PRO A 112 7.73 -8.51 -2.86
C PRO A 112 7.86 -10.04 -2.86
N THR A 113 7.98 -10.63 -1.67
CA THR A 113 8.12 -12.08 -1.45
C THR A 113 6.85 -12.76 -0.95
N ASN A 114 5.95 -12.02 -0.28
CA ASN A 114 4.60 -12.44 0.11
C ASN A 114 3.52 -11.55 -0.53
N ASP A 115 2.29 -12.06 -0.54
CA ASP A 115 1.11 -11.23 -0.78
C ASP A 115 0.83 -10.40 0.48
N GLU A 116 0.37 -9.17 0.32
CA GLU A 116 0.05 -8.30 1.45
C GLU A 116 -0.97 -8.97 2.41
N SER A 117 -0.48 -9.34 3.59
CA SER A 117 -1.20 -10.11 4.60
C SER A 117 -1.41 -9.31 5.87
N ASP A 118 -2.40 -9.70 6.66
CA ASP A 118 -2.59 -9.16 8.01
C ASP A 118 -1.38 -9.48 8.89
N ALA A 119 -1.00 -8.52 9.74
CA ALA A 119 0.07 -8.72 10.71
C ALA A 119 -0.35 -9.75 11.78
N PRO A 120 0.59 -10.53 12.34
CA PRO A 120 0.29 -11.69 13.17
C PRO A 120 -0.61 -11.43 14.39
N VAL A 121 -0.45 -10.31 15.11
CA VAL A 121 -1.34 -9.92 16.21
C VAL A 121 -1.49 -8.39 16.34
N ALA A 122 -2.31 -7.96 17.32
CA ALA A 122 -2.68 -6.57 17.66
C ALA A 122 -3.47 -5.72 16.62
N GLY A 123 -4.05 -6.34 15.59
CA GLY A 123 -5.27 -5.86 14.94
C GLY A 123 -5.11 -4.74 13.90
N THR A 124 -5.67 -4.97 12.71
CA THR A 124 -5.70 -4.07 11.54
C THR A 124 -4.35 -3.69 10.92
N ALA A 125 -3.21 -4.00 11.54
CA ALA A 125 -1.93 -3.89 10.88
C ALA A 125 -1.79 -4.92 9.73
N ARG A 126 -1.09 -4.55 8.67
CA ARG A 126 -0.81 -5.39 7.49
C ARG A 126 0.66 -5.22 7.09
N PHE A 127 1.23 -6.20 6.41
CA PHE A 127 2.63 -6.13 5.98
C PHE A 127 2.89 -6.73 4.61
N SER A 128 4.00 -6.33 4.02
CA SER A 128 4.63 -7.02 2.89
C SER A 128 6.14 -7.09 3.11
N GLU A 129 6.73 -8.18 2.65
CA GLU A 129 8.16 -8.49 2.72
C GLU A 129 8.79 -8.42 1.35
N PHE A 130 10.08 -8.11 1.30
CA PHE A 130 10.80 -7.83 0.06
C PHE A 130 12.17 -8.52 0.01
N SER A 131 12.62 -8.85 -1.20
CA SER A 131 13.82 -9.66 -1.49
C SER A 131 15.17 -8.96 -1.26
N ALA A 132 15.19 -7.87 -0.47
CA ALA A 132 16.42 -7.21 -0.03
C ALA A 132 17.39 -8.23 0.59
N ALA A 133 18.68 -8.18 0.21
CA ALA A 133 19.70 -9.12 0.71
C ALA A 133 19.93 -9.04 2.24
N ASP A 134 19.65 -7.88 2.83
CA ASP A 134 19.66 -7.61 4.28
C ASP A 134 18.26 -7.75 4.93
N GLY A 135 17.24 -8.08 4.14
CA GLY A 135 15.85 -8.26 4.55
C GLY A 135 15.08 -6.95 4.72
N ALA A 136 13.92 -6.85 4.08
CA ALA A 136 13.05 -5.68 4.18
C ALA A 136 11.58 -6.09 4.38
N THR A 137 10.87 -5.34 5.22
CA THR A 137 9.42 -5.43 5.44
C THR A 137 8.87 -4.02 5.44
N ILE A 138 7.74 -3.79 4.78
CA ILE A 138 6.91 -2.60 4.98
C ILE A 138 5.70 -3.03 5.79
N GLU A 139 5.55 -2.50 7.00
CA GLU A 139 4.34 -2.66 7.80
C GLU A 139 3.51 -1.38 7.70
N TRP A 140 2.19 -1.54 7.57
CA TRP A 140 1.20 -0.50 7.74
C TRP A 140 0.30 -0.79 8.94
N ASN A 141 -0.04 0.26 9.68
CA ASN A 141 -1.16 0.23 10.63
C ASN A 141 -1.95 1.55 10.56
N PRO A 142 -3.22 1.60 11.00
CA PRO A 142 -4.07 2.78 10.84
C PRO A 142 -3.68 3.97 11.74
N GLN A 143 -2.84 3.76 12.75
CA GLN A 143 -2.40 4.82 13.67
C GLN A 143 -1.18 5.58 13.13
N ASN A 144 -0.27 4.87 12.47
CA ASN A 144 1.06 5.37 12.12
C ASN A 144 1.28 5.52 10.61
N GLY A 145 0.48 4.85 9.77
CA GLY A 145 0.77 4.72 8.34
C GLY A 145 1.74 3.57 8.03
N ALA A 146 2.35 3.60 6.84
CA ALA A 146 3.27 2.58 6.35
C ALA A 146 4.73 2.96 6.53
N TRP A 147 5.56 2.03 7.00
CA TRP A 147 6.98 2.26 7.30
C TRP A 147 7.86 1.06 6.93
N LEU A 148 9.03 1.35 6.35
CA LEU A 148 10.06 0.35 6.06
C LEU A 148 10.81 -0.05 7.34
N VAL A 149 10.90 -1.35 7.61
CA VAL A 149 11.79 -1.98 8.58
C VAL A 149 12.79 -2.86 7.81
N ARG A 150 14.10 -2.60 7.94
CA ARG A 150 15.15 -3.21 7.11
C ARG A 150 16.41 -3.61 7.90
N GLY A 151 17.15 -4.58 7.38
CA GLY A 151 18.50 -4.89 7.83
C GLY A 151 18.57 -5.45 9.26
N PRO A 152 19.67 -5.21 9.98
CA PRO A 152 19.82 -5.61 11.38
C PRO A 152 18.68 -5.13 12.29
N ILE A 153 18.08 -3.97 12.01
CA ILE A 153 16.92 -3.49 12.77
C ILE A 153 15.68 -4.37 12.52
N ARG A 154 15.43 -4.83 11.29
CA ARG A 154 14.40 -5.85 11.01
C ARG A 154 14.69 -7.15 11.76
N THR A 155 15.94 -7.61 11.79
CA THR A 155 16.33 -8.82 12.53
C THR A 155 16.07 -8.70 14.03
N ALA A 156 16.45 -7.57 14.65
CA ALA A 156 16.12 -7.26 16.05
C ALA A 156 14.61 -7.15 16.31
N TRP A 157 13.88 -6.49 15.42
CA TRP A 157 12.45 -6.30 15.54
C TRP A 157 11.69 -7.63 15.48
N SER A 158 11.98 -8.49 14.49
CA SER A 158 11.42 -9.85 14.44
C SER A 158 11.80 -10.69 15.66
N HIS A 159 13.05 -10.61 16.13
CA HIS A 159 13.50 -11.33 17.34
C HIS A 159 12.72 -10.91 18.60
N LEU A 160 12.43 -9.62 18.73
CA LEU A 160 11.66 -9.05 19.84
C LEU A 160 10.13 -9.14 19.65
N HIS A 161 9.64 -10.03 18.78
CA HIS A 161 8.21 -10.25 18.48
C HIS A 161 7.51 -9.13 17.70
N ALA A 162 8.26 -8.38 16.87
CA ALA A 162 7.76 -7.35 15.96
C ALA A 162 6.84 -6.32 16.66
N THR A 163 5.68 -6.01 16.08
CA THR A 163 4.72 -5.02 16.60
C THR A 163 4.06 -5.42 17.93
N ASP A 164 4.06 -6.71 18.30
CA ASP A 164 3.62 -7.17 19.63
C ASP A 164 4.71 -7.01 20.71
N GLY A 165 5.93 -6.71 20.27
CA GLY A 165 7.15 -6.62 21.06
C GLY A 165 7.31 -5.38 21.92
N VAL A 166 8.47 -5.32 22.60
CA VAL A 166 8.88 -4.13 23.36
C VAL A 166 9.19 -2.94 22.45
N LEU A 167 9.67 -3.18 21.22
CA LEU A 167 9.83 -2.14 20.20
C LEU A 167 8.48 -1.64 19.67
N GLY A 168 7.50 -2.54 19.52
CA GLY A 168 6.19 -2.23 18.99
C GLY A 168 6.21 -1.80 17.51
N ALA A 169 5.24 -0.99 17.11
CA ALA A 169 5.03 -0.62 15.71
C ALA A 169 6.04 0.41 15.20
N PRO A 170 6.53 0.32 13.95
CA PRO A 170 7.42 1.33 13.38
C PRO A 170 6.74 2.71 13.28
N ALA A 171 7.56 3.77 13.39
CA ALA A 171 7.13 5.17 13.38
C ALA A 171 7.95 6.06 12.43
N SER A 172 8.97 5.48 11.78
CA SER A 172 9.78 6.06 10.72
C SER A 172 10.34 4.94 9.83
N ASP A 173 10.84 5.27 8.64
CA ASP A 173 11.55 4.32 7.79
C ASP A 173 12.96 4.03 8.34
N THR A 174 13.45 2.79 8.21
CA THR A 174 14.86 2.49 8.49
C THR A 174 15.76 3.33 7.59
N THR A 175 16.68 4.07 8.19
CA THR A 175 17.70 4.86 7.48
C THR A 175 19.06 4.20 7.63
N LEU A 176 19.86 4.17 6.56
CA LEU A 176 21.24 3.72 6.56
C LEU A 176 22.16 4.91 6.23
N ALA A 177 22.93 5.37 7.21
CA ALA A 177 23.87 6.49 7.05
C ALA A 177 25.22 6.14 7.67
N ASN A 178 26.30 6.25 6.89
CA ASN A 178 27.68 5.97 7.33
C ASN A 178 27.87 4.59 8.00
N GLY A 179 27.18 3.56 7.50
CA GLY A 179 27.21 2.20 8.07
C GLY A 179 26.36 2.00 9.34
N VAL A 180 25.62 3.03 9.77
CA VAL A 180 24.70 2.95 10.90
C VAL A 180 23.26 2.86 10.39
N TYR A 181 22.56 1.80 10.79
CA TYR A 181 21.12 1.71 10.64
C TYR A 181 20.45 2.46 11.79
N SER A 182 19.40 3.23 11.53
CA SER A 182 18.60 3.88 12.58
C SER A 182 17.12 3.98 12.24
N GLN A 183 16.26 3.80 13.25
CA GLN A 183 14.81 3.86 13.13
C GLN A 183 14.15 4.20 14.47
N THR A 184 12.92 4.70 14.43
CA THR A 184 12.08 4.97 15.59
C THR A 184 10.80 4.14 15.55
N PHE A 185 10.33 3.72 16.72
CA PHE A 185 9.15 2.89 16.94
C PHE A 185 8.23 3.46 18.03
N ARG A 186 7.00 2.95 18.09
CA ARG A 186 6.05 3.11 19.19
C ARG A 186 6.02 1.81 19.98
N GLY A 187 6.85 1.75 21.02
CA GLY A 187 6.87 0.64 21.97
C GLY A 187 5.61 0.60 22.82
N GLN A 188 5.61 -0.32 23.79
CA GLN A 188 4.46 -0.56 24.66
C GLN A 188 3.96 0.74 25.32
N ASN A 189 2.64 0.89 25.39
CA ASN A 189 1.93 2.09 25.84
C ASN A 189 2.18 3.36 25.00
N GLY A 190 2.69 3.22 23.76
CA GLY A 190 2.99 4.34 22.86
C GLY A 190 4.32 5.04 23.15
N THR A 191 5.16 4.47 24.01
CA THR A 191 6.47 5.01 24.38
C THR A 191 7.35 5.11 23.13
N PRO A 192 7.96 6.28 22.81
CA PRO A 192 8.93 6.37 21.73
C PRO A 192 10.13 5.47 22.03
N VAL A 193 10.51 4.63 21.06
CA VAL A 193 11.73 3.84 21.14
C VAL A 193 12.61 4.16 19.93
N ASP A 194 13.81 4.66 20.19
CA ASP A 194 14.83 4.84 19.17
C ASP A 194 15.75 3.63 19.18
N ILE A 195 16.05 3.05 18.01
CA ILE A 195 17.01 1.95 17.86
C ILE A 195 18.02 2.29 16.76
N ARG A 196 19.28 1.97 17.05
CA ARG A 196 20.41 2.12 16.14
C ARG A 196 21.22 0.83 16.13
N TRP A 197 21.82 0.51 14.99
CA TRP A 197 22.79 -0.57 14.89
C TRP A 197 23.99 -0.15 14.05
N SER A 198 25.19 -0.50 14.51
CA SER A 198 26.42 -0.43 13.72
C SER A 198 27.24 -1.70 13.95
N GLN A 199 28.12 -2.07 13.01
CA GLN A 199 29.04 -3.19 13.18
C GLN A 199 30.05 -2.96 14.32
N ALA A 200 30.33 -1.71 14.70
CA ALA A 200 31.28 -1.36 15.75
C ALA A 200 30.65 -1.34 17.15
N ASP A 201 29.41 -0.88 17.26
CA ASP A 201 28.73 -0.60 18.52
C ASP A 201 27.66 -1.66 18.88
N GLY A 202 27.25 -2.49 17.92
CA GLY A 202 26.10 -3.38 18.05
C GLY A 202 24.79 -2.59 18.10
N PHE A 203 23.80 -3.11 18.86
CA PHE A 203 22.53 -2.42 19.07
C PHE A 203 22.63 -1.39 20.20
N VAL A 204 22.14 -0.17 19.92
CA VAL A 204 21.96 0.90 20.90
C VAL A 204 20.51 1.34 20.84
N THR A 205 19.83 1.32 21.98
CA THR A 205 18.42 1.73 22.10
C THR A 205 18.22 2.86 23.10
N VAL A 206 17.14 3.61 22.92
CA VAL A 206 16.57 4.49 23.94
C VAL A 206 15.09 4.10 24.04
N PRO A 207 14.62 3.48 25.14
CA PRO A 207 15.35 3.16 26.37
C PRO A 207 16.45 2.07 26.22
N PRO A 208 17.56 2.14 26.98
CA PRO A 208 18.74 1.26 26.82
C PRO A 208 18.54 -0.20 27.25
N GLU A 209 17.54 -0.49 28.09
CA GLU A 209 17.22 -1.85 28.56
C GLU A 209 16.75 -2.79 27.43
N ILE A 210 16.33 -2.25 26.28
CA ILE A 210 15.93 -3.05 25.11
C ILE A 210 17.16 -3.61 24.40
N ALA A 211 18.24 -2.83 24.26
CA ALA A 211 19.51 -3.31 23.68
C ALA A 211 20.10 -4.50 24.45
N ALA A 212 19.89 -4.56 25.77
CA ALA A 212 20.31 -5.71 26.58
C ALA A 212 19.66 -7.03 26.11
N GLN A 213 18.41 -6.99 25.62
CA GLN A 213 17.69 -8.15 25.08
C GLN A 213 18.19 -8.58 23.70
N LEU A 214 18.94 -7.71 23.00
CA LEU A 214 19.53 -7.96 21.68
C LEU A 214 21.00 -8.41 21.77
N SER A 215 21.52 -8.63 22.98
CA SER A 215 22.91 -9.04 23.24
C SER A 215 23.21 -10.40 22.62
N GLY A 216 24.15 -10.44 21.66
CA GLY A 216 24.56 -11.69 21.00
C GLY A 216 23.62 -12.15 19.87
N LEU A 217 22.64 -11.35 19.46
CA LEU A 217 21.83 -11.62 18.28
C LEU A 217 22.69 -11.56 17.02
N ASP A 218 22.72 -12.65 16.24
CA ASP A 218 23.33 -12.64 14.91
C ASP A 218 22.43 -11.89 13.91
N VAL A 219 23.06 -10.99 13.16
CA VAL A 219 22.44 -10.12 12.16
C VAL A 219 23.10 -10.26 10.79
N SER A 220 23.95 -11.27 10.62
CA SER A 220 24.65 -11.59 9.36
C SER A 220 23.70 -12.09 8.27
N ALA A 221 22.49 -12.53 8.66
CA ALA A 221 21.41 -12.93 7.78
C ALA A 221 20.13 -12.12 8.09
N PRO A 222 19.22 -11.95 7.11
CA PRO A 222 17.88 -11.43 7.35
C PRO A 222 17.15 -12.24 8.43
N GLY A 223 16.62 -11.55 9.45
CA GLY A 223 15.77 -12.19 10.45
C GLY A 223 14.50 -12.78 9.85
N ALA A 224 13.87 -13.68 10.61
CA ALA A 224 12.61 -14.30 10.19
C ALA A 224 11.50 -13.26 9.94
N PRO A 225 10.50 -13.57 9.10
CA PRO A 225 9.31 -12.74 8.93
C PRO A 225 8.60 -12.40 10.25
N PRO A 226 7.91 -11.25 10.34
CA PRO A 226 6.99 -10.99 11.44
C PRO A 226 5.99 -12.15 11.61
N GLY A 227 5.99 -12.79 12.78
CA GLY A 227 5.10 -13.92 13.11
C GLY A 227 5.46 -15.26 12.50
N ALA A 228 6.58 -15.39 11.78
CA ALA A 228 7.20 -16.70 11.65
C ALA A 228 7.57 -17.17 13.06
N SER A 229 6.94 -18.26 13.53
CA SER A 229 7.29 -18.84 14.82
C SER A 229 8.78 -19.11 14.86
N VAL A 230 9.49 -18.45 15.77
CA VAL A 230 10.93 -18.67 15.98
C VAL A 230 11.08 -20.13 16.36
N ALA A 231 11.56 -20.95 15.43
CA ALA A 231 11.92 -22.32 15.71
C ALA A 231 13.08 -22.28 16.72
N THR A 232 12.76 -22.57 17.98
CA THR A 232 13.77 -22.86 19.01
C THR A 232 14.75 -23.87 18.41
N PRO A 233 16.07 -23.60 18.39
CA PRO A 233 17.02 -24.52 17.80
C PRO A 233 16.92 -25.88 18.51
N GLU A 234 16.50 -26.91 17.77
CA GLU A 234 16.29 -28.24 18.33
C GLU A 234 17.59 -28.76 18.95
N GLN A 235 17.55 -29.01 20.26
CA GLN A 235 18.63 -29.74 20.92
C GLN A 235 18.73 -31.13 20.32
N SER A 236 19.88 -31.43 19.73
CA SER A 236 20.15 -32.70 19.08
C SER A 236 20.28 -33.82 20.12
N SER A 237 19.22 -34.62 20.29
CA SER A 237 19.26 -35.91 21.00
C SER A 237 18.65 -36.98 20.10
N GLY A 238 19.49 -37.84 19.51
CA GLY A 238 19.05 -38.82 18.51
C GLY A 238 18.68 -40.20 19.06
N THR A 239 18.11 -41.03 18.17
CA THR A 239 17.91 -42.50 18.30
C THR A 239 16.77 -42.88 19.28
N ALA A 240 15.65 -43.48 18.86
CA ALA A 240 15.51 -44.64 17.98
C ALA A 240 14.14 -44.69 17.25
N ALA A 241 13.99 -45.62 16.32
CA ALA A 241 12.76 -45.83 15.55
C ALA A 241 11.63 -46.50 16.35
N ASP A 242 10.40 -46.30 15.90
CA ASP A 242 9.51 -47.45 15.71
C ASP A 242 8.64 -47.28 14.45
N THR A 243 8.25 -48.40 13.84
CA THR A 243 7.46 -48.46 12.61
C THR A 243 6.06 -48.97 12.92
N SER A 244 5.03 -48.21 12.59
CA SER A 244 3.69 -48.79 12.40
C SER A 244 2.89 -48.09 11.32
N SER A 245 2.16 -48.92 10.56
CA SER A 245 1.33 -48.59 9.42
C SER A 245 -0.02 -48.00 9.81
N GLY A 246 -0.63 -47.17 8.95
CA GLY A 246 -2.09 -47.02 9.00
C GLY A 246 -2.69 -45.95 8.09
N GLY A 247 -3.54 -46.39 7.16
CA GLY A 247 -4.76 -45.67 6.78
C GLY A 247 -4.64 -44.58 5.71
N SER A 248 -5.39 -44.74 4.63
CA SER A 248 -5.92 -43.61 3.87
C SER A 248 -6.92 -42.82 4.73
N ASP A 249 -7.07 -41.52 4.50
CA ASP A 249 -8.32 -40.99 3.94
C ASP A 249 -8.37 -39.46 3.79
N ASN A 250 -8.93 -39.08 2.65
CA ASN A 250 -9.47 -37.77 2.28
C ASN A 250 -10.07 -36.94 3.43
N LYS A 251 -9.86 -35.60 3.41
CA LYS A 251 -10.91 -34.65 2.98
C LYS A 251 -10.46 -33.19 2.90
N LYS A 252 -11.10 -32.48 1.96
CA LYS A 252 -11.05 -31.04 1.75
C LYS A 252 -11.71 -30.31 2.94
N TRP A 253 -11.10 -29.23 3.44
CA TRP A 253 -11.78 -28.23 4.28
C TRP A 253 -11.72 -26.86 3.58
N TRP A 254 -12.80 -26.53 2.88
CA TRP A 254 -13.16 -25.17 2.49
C TRP A 254 -14.56 -24.89 3.05
N ALA A 255 -14.86 -23.62 3.37
CA ALA A 255 -16.00 -23.14 4.19
C ALA A 255 -15.84 -23.43 5.70
N LEU A 256 -16.15 -22.49 6.61
CA LEU A 256 -17.46 -21.82 6.79
C LEU A 256 -17.35 -20.31 7.13
N PRO A 257 -18.46 -19.54 7.03
CA PRO A 257 -18.45 -18.08 7.13
C PRO A 257 -18.94 -17.53 8.48
N ILE A 258 -18.22 -16.54 9.04
CA ILE A 258 -18.64 -15.65 10.13
C ILE A 258 -17.89 -14.31 9.93
N GLY A 259 -18.45 -13.12 10.02
CA GLY A 259 -19.85 -12.70 10.17
C GLY A 259 -19.91 -11.16 10.04
N LEU A 260 -20.92 -10.63 9.36
CA LEU A 260 -21.04 -9.20 9.09
C LEU A 260 -21.37 -8.41 10.36
N VAL A 261 -20.47 -7.55 10.81
CA VAL A 261 -20.76 -6.49 11.80
C VAL A 261 -20.36 -5.14 11.23
N ILE A 262 -21.31 -4.54 10.50
CA ILE A 262 -21.31 -3.09 10.26
C ILE A 262 -21.93 -2.46 11.51
N ALA A 263 -21.15 -1.70 12.27
CA ALA A 263 -21.65 -0.85 13.36
C ALA A 263 -21.10 0.57 13.18
N ALA A 264 -21.95 1.44 12.62
CA ALA A 264 -21.62 2.85 12.46
C ALA A 264 -21.62 3.58 13.81
N ALA A 265 -20.58 4.36 14.08
CA ALA A 265 -20.53 5.29 15.20
C ALA A 265 -20.43 6.73 14.65
N ALA A 266 -21.58 7.35 14.38
CA ALA A 266 -21.67 8.74 13.96
C ALA A 266 -22.63 9.52 14.88
N GLY A 267 -22.12 10.63 15.44
CA GLY A 267 -22.89 11.80 15.88
C GLY A 267 -24.01 11.60 16.91
N GLY A 268 -23.73 11.92 18.18
CA GLY A 268 -24.76 12.01 19.22
C GLY A 268 -24.55 13.20 20.16
N LEU A 269 -25.06 14.39 19.79
CA LEU A 269 -25.25 15.52 20.72
C LEU A 269 -26.28 16.53 20.17
N ALA A 270 -27.55 16.34 20.52
CA ALA A 270 -28.62 17.32 20.31
C ALA A 270 -29.69 17.17 21.40
N ALA A 271 -29.68 18.05 22.40
CA ALA A 271 -30.60 18.00 23.53
C ALA A 271 -31.92 18.73 23.23
N MET A 272 -32.96 17.92 22.99
CA MET A 272 -34.39 18.09 23.26
C MET A 272 -34.95 19.49 23.67
N VAL A 273 -35.98 19.96 22.93
CA VAL A 273 -36.87 21.08 23.30
C VAL A 273 -38.34 20.68 23.15
N THR A 274 -39.11 20.71 24.25
CA THR A 274 -40.57 20.97 24.33
C THR A 274 -40.91 21.22 25.82
N ARG A 275 -41.21 22.43 26.31
CA ARG A 275 -42.33 23.38 26.08
C ARG A 275 -43.62 23.08 26.88
N GLY A 276 -43.87 23.91 27.91
CA GLY A 276 -45.17 24.12 28.57
C GLY A 276 -45.04 24.38 30.08
N GLY A 277 -45.57 25.45 30.68
CA GLY A 277 -46.16 26.67 30.11
C GLY A 277 -46.68 27.67 31.18
N ARG A 278 -46.69 28.97 30.81
CA ARG A 278 -47.62 30.05 31.23
C ARG A 278 -47.80 30.41 32.73
N GLY A 279 -47.38 31.63 33.12
CA GLY A 279 -48.02 32.40 34.21
C GLY A 279 -47.19 33.50 34.87
N GLY A 280 -47.75 34.71 35.02
CA GLY A 280 -47.27 35.77 35.94
C GLY A 280 -46.28 36.78 35.33
N GLY A 281 -46.43 38.07 35.65
CA GLY A 281 -45.55 39.15 35.15
C GLY A 281 -45.48 40.37 36.07
N SER A 282 -45.10 41.52 35.49
CA SER A 282 -44.88 42.86 36.09
C SER A 282 -43.50 43.12 36.73
N GLY A 283 -42.96 44.34 36.54
CA GLY A 283 -41.81 44.87 37.29
C GLY A 283 -40.63 45.42 36.47
N THR A 284 -40.74 46.65 35.95
CA THR A 284 -39.58 47.52 35.60
C THR A 284 -39.42 48.57 36.71
N PRO A 285 -38.20 49.02 37.07
CA PRO A 285 -37.62 50.19 36.38
C PRO A 285 -36.07 50.25 36.26
N LYS A 286 -35.61 51.23 35.47
CA LYS A 286 -34.21 51.70 35.26
C LYS A 286 -33.91 52.88 36.21
N PRO A 287 -32.66 53.18 36.64
CA PRO A 287 -31.73 54.13 35.95
C PRO A 287 -30.27 53.59 35.88
N ALA A 288 -29.40 53.83 34.88
CA ALA A 288 -28.88 55.03 34.21
C ALA A 288 -27.60 55.67 34.82
N SER A 289 -26.44 55.47 34.16
CA SER A 289 -25.33 56.44 33.91
C SER A 289 -24.39 55.81 32.84
N THR A 290 -24.04 56.45 31.71
CA THR A 290 -23.11 57.60 31.46
C THR A 290 -21.63 57.20 31.62
N GLY A 291 -20.76 57.26 30.59
CA GLY A 291 -20.96 57.69 29.20
C GLY A 291 -19.77 57.43 28.25
N MET A 292 -19.97 57.79 26.98
CA MET A 292 -19.00 57.90 25.86
C MET A 292 -18.55 59.38 25.72
N PRO A 293 -17.75 59.87 24.73
CA PRO A 293 -17.29 59.31 23.43
C PRO A 293 -15.73 59.44 23.26
N ALA A 294 -15.02 59.42 22.12
CA ALA A 294 -15.33 59.48 20.67
C ALA A 294 -14.18 58.77 19.87
N ALA A 295 -14.43 57.94 18.86
CA ALA A 295 -14.61 58.26 17.43
C ALA A 295 -13.35 58.71 16.64
N LYS A 296 -12.92 57.88 15.65
CA LYS A 296 -12.75 58.33 14.25
C LYS A 296 -12.56 57.17 13.24
N ALA A 297 -13.40 57.16 12.22
CA ALA A 297 -13.14 56.60 10.88
C ALA A 297 -13.66 57.62 9.84
N PRO A 298 -13.08 57.66 8.63
CA PRO A 298 -13.86 57.40 7.40
C PRO A 298 -13.12 56.40 6.46
N ALA A 299 -13.78 55.47 5.71
CA ALA A 299 -14.63 55.65 4.51
C ALA A 299 -13.81 56.02 3.24
N MET A 300 -14.07 55.67 1.96
CA MET A 300 -15.17 55.04 1.15
C MET A 300 -14.53 54.33 -0.10
N ALA A 301 -15.19 53.67 -1.07
CA ALA A 301 -16.39 52.80 -1.19
C ALA A 301 -16.53 52.32 -2.68
N GLY A 302 -17.39 51.33 -2.99
CA GLY A 302 -17.78 50.92 -4.37
C GLY A 302 -17.57 49.42 -4.67
N ALA A 303 -18.53 48.52 -4.94
CA ALA A 303 -19.99 48.50 -5.22
C ALA A 303 -20.43 48.34 -6.70
N GLY A 304 -21.22 47.29 -6.97
CA GLY A 304 -21.89 46.90 -8.23
C GLY A 304 -21.99 45.36 -8.35
N ALA A 305 -23.12 44.64 -8.20
CA ALA A 305 -24.47 44.70 -8.84
C ALA A 305 -24.47 44.11 -10.28
N MET A 306 -25.45 43.32 -10.78
CA MET A 306 -26.60 42.57 -10.21
C MET A 306 -27.26 41.68 -11.31
N GLY A 307 -28.00 40.62 -10.96
CA GLY A 307 -29.01 39.92 -11.81
C GLY A 307 -28.47 38.88 -12.83
N GLY A 308 -29.24 37.89 -13.29
CA GLY A 308 -30.61 37.45 -12.93
C GLY A 308 -31.20 36.52 -14.04
N GLY A 309 -32.13 35.61 -13.71
CA GLY A 309 -32.86 34.81 -14.72
C GLY A 309 -33.41 33.46 -14.23
N ALA A 310 -34.70 33.20 -14.45
CA ALA A 310 -35.41 31.96 -14.10
C ALA A 310 -36.39 31.56 -15.23
N SER A 311 -37.15 30.45 -15.03
CA SER A 311 -38.11 29.78 -15.96
C SER A 311 -37.46 28.75 -16.90
N ALA A 312 -38.10 27.65 -17.32
CA ALA A 312 -39.48 27.11 -17.16
C ALA A 312 -39.41 25.56 -16.97
N MET A 313 -40.23 24.90 -16.14
CA MET A 313 -41.59 24.42 -16.42
C MET A 313 -41.79 23.67 -17.76
N SER A 314 -41.95 22.34 -17.68
CA SER A 314 -42.94 21.58 -18.48
C SER A 314 -43.31 20.28 -17.78
N ALA A 315 -44.58 19.88 -17.85
CA ALA A 315 -45.12 18.65 -17.27
C ALA A 315 -45.53 17.66 -18.38
N GLY A 316 -45.66 16.36 -18.06
CA GLY A 316 -46.12 15.33 -18.99
C GLY A 316 -46.63 14.07 -18.28
N ALA A 317 -47.88 13.70 -18.57
CA ALA A 317 -48.69 12.57 -18.07
C ALA A 317 -47.94 11.28 -17.68
N MET A 318 -48.27 10.59 -16.57
CA MET A 318 -49.52 9.87 -16.24
C MET A 318 -49.91 8.71 -17.19
N THR A 319 -49.94 7.49 -16.63
CA THR A 319 -50.92 6.38 -16.76
C THR A 319 -50.24 5.00 -16.92
N GLY A 320 -50.78 3.97 -16.25
CA GLY A 320 -50.21 2.60 -16.32
C GLY A 320 -50.61 1.70 -15.14
N THR A 321 -51.90 1.50 -14.92
CA THR A 321 -52.43 0.64 -13.84
C THR A 321 -52.59 -0.82 -14.30
N ALA A 322 -52.45 -1.75 -13.35
CA ALA A 322 -53.16 -3.05 -13.23
C ALA A 322 -52.39 -4.38 -13.47
N HIS A 323 -52.47 -5.22 -12.42
CA HIS A 323 -52.86 -6.65 -12.41
C HIS A 323 -52.39 -7.62 -13.50
N GLY A 324 -51.89 -8.78 -13.07
CA GLY A 324 -51.64 -9.91 -13.97
C GLY A 324 -51.10 -11.18 -13.29
N SER A 325 -51.74 -11.67 -12.22
CA SER A 325 -51.44 -13.00 -11.69
C SER A 325 -51.74 -14.08 -12.75
N HIS A 326 -50.80 -14.95 -13.08
CA HIS A 326 -51.16 -16.23 -13.73
C HIS A 326 -50.24 -17.39 -13.33
N LEU A 327 -50.86 -18.38 -12.69
CA LEU A 327 -50.32 -19.72 -12.49
C LEU A 327 -50.24 -20.46 -13.83
N ALA A 328 -49.15 -21.22 -14.03
CA ALA A 328 -49.08 -22.28 -15.04
C ALA A 328 -47.99 -23.33 -14.68
N THR A 329 -48.31 -24.24 -13.75
CA THR A 329 -47.91 -25.65 -13.93
C THR A 329 -48.94 -26.27 -14.89
N PRO A 330 -48.55 -27.24 -15.76
CA PRO A 330 -48.68 -28.62 -15.31
C PRO A 330 -47.75 -29.68 -15.97
N ARG A 331 -47.70 -30.84 -15.31
CA ARG A 331 -47.57 -32.20 -15.85
C ARG A 331 -46.29 -32.64 -16.60
N GLU A 332 -45.40 -33.29 -15.85
CA GLU A 332 -45.44 -34.75 -15.69
C GLU A 332 -45.78 -35.59 -16.94
N ARG A 333 -44.79 -36.36 -17.44
CA ARG A 333 -45.00 -37.79 -17.69
C ARG A 333 -43.71 -38.63 -17.71
N GLU A 334 -43.61 -39.48 -16.68
CA GLU A 334 -43.47 -40.95 -16.79
C GLU A 334 -42.20 -41.65 -17.30
N ARG A 335 -41.85 -42.72 -16.53
CA ARG A 335 -41.11 -43.96 -16.90
C ARG A 335 -39.61 -43.75 -17.25
N GLY A 336 -38.62 -44.25 -16.51
CA GLY A 336 -38.62 -45.19 -15.38
C GLY A 336 -38.17 -46.60 -15.80
N PHE A 337 -37.07 -47.08 -15.23
CA PHE A 337 -36.77 -48.52 -15.14
C PHE A 337 -35.87 -48.82 -13.93
N SER A 338 -35.95 -50.06 -13.44
CA SER A 338 -35.45 -50.47 -12.12
C SER A 338 -34.30 -51.49 -12.23
N TRP A 339 -33.39 -51.39 -11.25
CA TRP A 339 -32.41 -52.34 -10.69
C TRP A 339 -31.90 -53.56 -11.50
N ALA A 340 -30.59 -53.83 -11.37
CA ALA A 340 -30.07 -54.99 -10.64
C ALA A 340 -28.66 -54.66 -10.12
#